data_AF-A0A183MQP1-F1
#
_entry.id   AF-A0A183MQP1-F1
#
_cell.length_a   1.000
_cell.length_b   1.000
_cell.length_c   1.000
_cell.angle_alpha   90.00
_cell.angle_beta   90.00
_cell.angle_gamma   90.00
#
_symmetry.space_group_name_H-M   'P 1'
#
loop_
_entity.id
_entity.type
_entity.pdbx_description
1 polymer ?
#
loop_
_entity_poly.entity_id
_entity_poly.type
_entity_poly.pdbx_seq_one_letter_code
_entity_poly.pdbx_strand_id
1 'polypeptide(L)'
;MIDGPKRQSIPKSEKERNYHVFYELLSSLDNESKAKHHLKNVEDYQYLMKDSRRAFSTHSDPDGLSMLLESWQTLGLPQDEMDLCLRVVSAVLHLGNITFKSDNDKDNTFITNPFVAEIAASELGVDVTELAKVITMKLTETSIDKLWSPVNVAGAIVNRDSIAKSLYAEFFDRLVEKINMKNAPPDYMDSDTKSSLRAIALLDIYGFENLPTNSLEQFCINYTNENLQQFFNHYIFELEQEEYRAENISWQYVQFPDNQPIIDLIAGKPNGIMHLCNDEASLVTGTDKSFLRQCQYHHKNHPNFKMNKIQGNNSFTIAHFAGEIVYDVNGFVDKNREKIRGELLALLTKSKISAVATMFRNVQAQRTGVSGTGPKLKTSLVLTTMNNSLQQLMEKMKMNKPSFVRCIKPNMKKEPMVFDDAVVMDQLRYGGLLETVRIRKSGFPVRISYEYFIERYVCHEHDM
;
A
#
# COMPACT_ATOMS: atom_id res chain seq x y z
N MET A 1 5.86 -3.84 0.49
CA MET A 1 5.80 -5.28 0.12
C MET A 1 7.19 -5.75 -0.28
N ILE A 2 8.02 -6.19 0.68
CA ILE A 2 9.09 -7.15 0.34
C ILE A 2 8.41 -8.51 0.39
N ASP A 3 8.15 -9.08 -0.77
CA ASP A 3 7.49 -10.37 -0.85
C ASP A 3 8.50 -11.48 -0.47
N GLY A 4 8.27 -12.08 0.69
CA GLY A 4 8.96 -13.30 1.11
C GLY A 4 8.73 -14.45 0.11
N PRO A 5 9.52 -15.52 0.17
CA PRO A 5 9.37 -16.62 -0.78
C PRO A 5 8.02 -17.34 -0.63
N LYS A 6 7.00 -16.95 -1.41
CA LYS A 6 5.72 -17.68 -1.59
C LYS A 6 5.95 -19.16 -1.96
N ARG A 7 5.20 -20.09 -1.34
CA ARG A 7 5.25 -21.55 -1.60
C ARG A 7 4.78 -21.86 -3.03
N GLN A 8 5.32 -22.95 -3.58
CA GLN A 8 5.12 -23.43 -4.94
C GLN A 8 3.64 -23.51 -5.37
N SER A 9 3.41 -23.27 -6.67
CA SER A 9 2.19 -23.50 -7.47
C SER A 9 1.32 -22.28 -7.82
N ILE A 10 1.83 -21.37 -8.66
CA ILE A 10 0.97 -20.49 -9.47
C ILE A 10 1.52 -20.44 -10.91
N PRO A 11 0.72 -20.71 -11.96
CA PRO A 11 1.16 -20.60 -13.35
C PRO A 11 1.09 -19.15 -13.87
N LYS A 12 2.11 -18.76 -14.65
CA LYS A 12 2.12 -17.72 -15.70
C LYS A 12 1.24 -16.45 -15.48
N SER A 13 1.46 -15.70 -14.41
CA SER A 13 1.33 -14.23 -14.48
C SER A 13 2.71 -13.62 -14.74
N GLU A 14 2.76 -12.48 -15.42
CA GLU A 14 3.99 -11.67 -15.51
C GLU A 14 4.52 -11.46 -14.09
N LYS A 15 5.73 -11.96 -13.80
CA LYS A 15 6.29 -11.89 -12.46
C LYS A 15 6.69 -10.45 -12.18
N GLU A 16 6.01 -9.83 -11.23
CA GLU A 16 6.41 -8.55 -10.64
C GLU A 16 7.84 -8.67 -10.09
N ARG A 17 8.64 -7.62 -10.28
CA ARG A 17 9.96 -7.50 -9.64
C ARG A 17 9.79 -6.97 -8.22
N ASN A 18 10.72 -7.31 -7.34
CA ASN A 18 10.97 -6.53 -6.12
C ASN A 18 11.29 -5.04 -6.45
N TYR A 19 11.38 -4.16 -5.44
CA TYR A 19 11.62 -2.73 -5.65
C TYR A 19 12.88 -2.43 -6.47
N HIS A 20 12.81 -1.44 -7.36
CA HIS A 20 13.87 -1.07 -8.31
C HIS A 20 15.22 -0.80 -7.65
N VAL A 21 15.21 -0.13 -6.48
CA VAL A 21 16.41 0.23 -5.73
C VAL A 21 17.33 -0.96 -5.43
N PHE A 22 16.78 -2.17 -5.24
CA PHE A 22 17.59 -3.37 -5.04
C PHE A 22 18.44 -3.69 -6.28
N TYR A 23 17.87 -3.55 -7.46
CA TYR A 23 18.54 -3.89 -8.71
C TYR A 23 19.47 -2.76 -9.19
N GLU A 24 19.04 -1.52 -9.03
CA GLU A 24 19.85 -0.33 -9.37
C GLU A 24 21.14 -0.30 -8.55
N LEU A 25 21.05 -0.52 -7.23
CA LEU A 25 22.22 -0.59 -6.36
C LEU A 25 23.11 -1.81 -6.68
N LEU A 26 22.55 -3.00 -6.87
CA LEU A 26 23.37 -4.19 -7.13
C LEU A 26 24.02 -4.19 -8.52
N SER A 27 23.38 -3.61 -9.54
CA SER A 27 23.93 -3.57 -10.90
C SER A 27 25.06 -2.55 -11.05
N SER A 28 24.95 -1.41 -10.38
CA SER A 28 25.69 -0.21 -10.81
C SER A 28 26.51 0.48 -9.72
N LEU A 29 26.36 0.05 -8.46
CA LEU A 29 27.20 0.55 -7.37
C LEU A 29 28.66 0.08 -7.54
N ASP A 30 29.60 0.94 -7.17
CA ASP A 30 31.03 0.65 -7.28
C ASP A 30 31.47 -0.50 -6.34
N ASN A 31 32.57 -1.16 -6.69
CA ASN A 31 33.03 -2.35 -5.97
C ASN A 31 33.46 -2.04 -4.51
N GLU A 32 33.91 -0.83 -4.22
CA GLU A 32 34.32 -0.43 -2.87
C GLU A 32 33.10 -0.32 -1.96
N SER A 33 32.06 0.40 -2.41
CA SER A 33 30.78 0.52 -1.72
C SER A 33 30.07 -0.83 -1.58
N LYS A 34 30.09 -1.67 -2.62
CA LYS A 34 29.55 -3.04 -2.53
C LYS A 34 30.29 -3.86 -1.49
N ALA A 35 31.62 -3.85 -1.50
CA ALA A 35 32.42 -4.58 -0.52
C ALA A 35 32.18 -4.07 0.91
N LYS A 36 32.10 -2.75 1.10
CA LYS A 36 31.83 -2.10 2.39
C LYS A 36 30.51 -2.56 3.02
N HIS A 37 29.48 -2.79 2.19
CA HIS A 37 28.15 -3.24 2.63
C HIS A 37 27.89 -4.72 2.35
N HIS A 38 28.91 -5.52 2.06
CA HIS A 38 28.76 -6.96 1.79
C HIS A 38 27.76 -7.28 0.66
N LEU A 39 27.57 -6.36 -0.28
CA LEU A 39 26.66 -6.51 -1.41
C LEU A 39 27.34 -7.34 -2.52
N LYS A 40 26.57 -8.22 -3.15
CA LYS A 40 27.02 -9.11 -4.23
C LYS A 40 26.21 -8.86 -5.52
N ASN A 41 26.01 -9.88 -6.36
CA ASN A 41 25.19 -9.76 -7.57
C ASN A 41 23.72 -10.06 -7.26
N VAL A 42 22.83 -9.70 -8.19
CA VAL A 42 21.37 -9.90 -8.05
C VAL A 42 21.01 -11.37 -7.82
N GLU A 43 21.73 -12.28 -8.47
CA GLU A 43 21.51 -13.72 -8.42
C GLU A 43 21.88 -14.33 -7.06
N ASP A 44 22.66 -13.63 -6.24
CA ASP A 44 23.09 -14.11 -4.93
C ASP A 44 21.99 -13.96 -3.86
N TYR A 45 20.86 -13.33 -4.16
CA TYR A 45 19.83 -12.99 -3.19
C TYR A 45 18.49 -13.68 -3.45
N GLN A 46 17.99 -14.45 -2.48
CA GLN A 46 16.73 -15.19 -2.59
C GLN A 46 15.50 -14.29 -2.80
N TYR A 47 15.50 -13.08 -2.25
CA TYR A 47 14.43 -12.10 -2.45
C TYR A 47 14.38 -11.52 -3.87
N LEU A 48 15.41 -11.75 -4.70
CA LEU A 48 15.49 -11.27 -6.08
C LEU A 48 15.48 -12.43 -7.10
N MET A 49 15.92 -13.63 -6.71
CA MET A 49 16.00 -14.82 -7.56
C MET A 49 14.67 -15.35 -8.11
N LYS A 50 13.51 -14.95 -7.57
CA LYS A 50 12.21 -15.35 -8.13
C LYS A 50 11.88 -14.64 -9.44
N ASP A 51 12.51 -13.49 -9.66
CA ASP A 51 12.21 -12.53 -10.72
C ASP A 51 13.22 -12.61 -11.88
N SER A 52 14.38 -13.25 -11.64
CA SER A 52 15.56 -13.27 -12.50
C SER A 52 15.44 -14.00 -13.85
N ARG A 53 14.24 -14.44 -14.26
CA ARG A 53 14.07 -15.16 -15.54
C ARG A 53 13.75 -14.28 -16.75
N ARG A 54 13.68 -12.96 -16.62
CA ARG A 54 13.66 -12.04 -17.78
C ARG A 54 14.37 -10.73 -17.46
N ALA A 55 15.34 -10.37 -18.30
CA ALA A 55 15.78 -8.99 -18.46
C ALA A 55 14.58 -8.17 -18.98
N PHE A 56 13.92 -7.42 -18.10
CA PHE A 56 12.90 -6.45 -18.50
C PHE A 56 13.58 -5.15 -18.91
N SER A 57 13.33 -4.72 -20.13
CA SER A 57 14.09 -3.69 -20.85
C SER A 57 13.39 -2.33 -20.91
N THR A 58 12.76 -1.86 -19.84
CA THR A 58 12.09 -0.53 -19.89
C THR A 58 12.94 0.59 -19.31
N HIS A 59 13.93 0.29 -18.47
CA HIS A 59 15.09 1.14 -18.17
C HIS A 59 16.29 0.24 -18.00
N SER A 60 17.45 0.61 -18.55
CA SER A 60 18.67 -0.09 -18.16
C SER A 60 18.87 0.21 -16.67
N ASP A 61 18.93 -0.82 -15.81
CA ASP A 61 19.15 -0.63 -14.36
C ASP A 61 20.35 0.31 -14.06
N PRO A 62 21.39 0.45 -14.93
CA PRO A 62 22.43 1.47 -14.81
C PRO A 62 22.00 2.94 -14.87
N ASP A 63 21.07 3.29 -15.76
CA ASP A 63 20.57 4.67 -15.83
C ASP A 63 19.78 5.04 -14.56
N GLY A 64 19.13 4.04 -13.95
CA GLY A 64 18.36 4.18 -12.71
C GLY A 64 19.21 4.63 -11.51
N LEU A 65 20.40 4.04 -11.32
CA LEU A 65 21.28 4.45 -10.22
C LEU A 65 21.80 5.88 -10.40
N SER A 66 22.17 6.29 -11.63
CA SER A 66 22.62 7.67 -11.88
C SER A 66 21.52 8.66 -11.51
N MET A 67 20.30 8.42 -11.97
CA MET A 67 19.14 9.26 -11.63
C MET A 67 18.87 9.29 -10.12
N LEU A 68 19.01 8.15 -9.43
CA LEU A 68 18.84 8.08 -7.97
C LEU A 68 19.88 8.93 -7.24
N LEU A 69 21.16 8.81 -7.60
CA LEU A 69 22.25 9.55 -6.98
C LEU A 69 22.16 11.06 -7.28
N GLU A 70 21.82 11.44 -8.51
CA GLU A 70 21.57 12.82 -8.90
C GLU A 70 20.40 13.43 -8.13
N SER A 71 19.29 12.68 -7.98
CA SER A 71 18.14 13.10 -7.18
C SER A 71 18.51 13.28 -5.70
N TRP A 72 19.34 12.37 -5.16
CA TRP A 72 19.82 12.45 -3.78
C TRP A 72 20.62 13.73 -3.53
N GLN A 73 21.54 14.05 -4.45
CA GLN A 73 22.34 15.27 -4.40
C GLN A 73 21.48 16.52 -4.57
N THR A 74 20.53 16.50 -5.49
CA THR A 74 19.61 17.63 -5.76
C THR A 74 18.75 17.96 -4.55
N LEU A 75 18.28 16.95 -3.82
CA LEU A 75 17.52 17.13 -2.57
C LEU A 75 18.41 17.59 -1.40
N GLY A 76 19.74 17.59 -1.57
CA GLY A 76 20.68 17.91 -0.50
C GLY A 76 20.56 16.95 0.68
N LEU A 77 20.29 15.67 0.39
CA LEU A 77 20.28 14.62 1.40
C LEU A 77 21.73 14.25 1.75
N PRO A 78 22.07 14.16 3.04
CA PRO A 78 23.45 13.96 3.45
C PRO A 78 23.92 12.52 3.17
N GLN A 79 25.23 12.33 3.07
CA GLN A 79 25.85 11.06 2.67
C GLN A 79 25.62 9.94 3.71
N ASP A 80 25.42 10.28 4.97
CA ASP A 80 25.08 9.36 6.04
C ASP A 80 23.70 8.71 5.86
N GLU A 81 22.74 9.42 5.26
CA GLU A 81 21.44 8.83 4.90
C GLU A 81 21.58 7.86 3.71
N MET A 82 22.53 8.10 2.78
CA MET A 82 22.81 7.14 1.70
C MET A 82 23.50 5.89 2.25
N ASP A 83 24.46 6.06 3.16
CA ASP A 83 25.08 4.94 3.89
C ASP A 83 24.01 4.13 4.64
N LEU A 84 23.04 4.80 5.28
CA LEU A 84 21.90 4.13 5.91
C LEU A 84 21.04 3.36 4.89
N CYS A 85 20.76 3.94 3.73
CA CYS A 85 20.04 3.27 2.65
C CYS A 85 20.73 1.96 2.24
N LEU A 86 22.04 2.02 1.98
CA LEU A 86 22.85 0.86 1.62
C LEU A 86 22.87 -0.20 2.72
N ARG A 87 22.99 0.20 3.99
CA ARG A 87 22.92 -0.71 5.14
C ARG A 87 21.58 -1.42 5.25
N VAL A 88 20.46 -0.68 5.14
CA VAL A 88 19.12 -1.25 5.22
C VAL A 88 18.88 -2.21 4.06
N VAL A 89 19.24 -1.81 2.84
CA VAL A 89 19.15 -2.67 1.64
C VAL A 89 19.98 -3.94 1.83
N SER A 90 21.23 -3.82 2.25
CA SER A 90 22.11 -4.97 2.50
C SER A 90 21.54 -5.89 3.58
N ALA A 91 21.12 -5.35 4.72
CA ALA A 91 20.50 -6.10 5.80
C ALA A 91 19.26 -6.87 5.31
N VAL A 92 18.37 -6.22 4.57
CA VAL A 92 17.16 -6.86 4.00
C VAL A 92 17.53 -8.01 3.08
N LEU A 93 18.48 -7.81 2.17
CA LEU A 93 18.90 -8.82 1.21
C LEU A 93 19.56 -10.02 1.90
N HIS A 94 20.45 -9.80 2.87
CA HIS A 94 21.10 -10.87 3.64
C HIS A 94 20.14 -11.58 4.58
N LEU A 95 19.18 -10.87 5.20
CA LEU A 95 18.08 -11.50 5.94
C LEU A 95 17.37 -12.53 5.05
N GLY A 96 17.04 -12.18 3.80
CA GLY A 96 16.40 -13.11 2.86
C GLY A 96 17.19 -14.37 2.54
N ASN A 97 18.51 -14.32 2.70
CA ASN A 97 19.42 -15.44 2.48
C ASN A 97 19.63 -16.31 3.73
N ILE A 98 19.12 -15.94 4.89
CA ILE A 98 19.18 -16.80 6.09
C ILE A 98 18.33 -18.05 5.85
N THR A 99 18.92 -19.22 6.07
CA THR A 99 18.31 -20.53 5.85
C THR A 99 18.24 -21.34 7.14
N PHE A 100 17.20 -22.16 7.25
CA PHE A 100 16.82 -22.84 8.49
C PHE A 100 16.73 -24.35 8.32
N LYS A 101 16.99 -25.09 9.41
CA LYS A 101 16.68 -26.52 9.54
C LYS A 101 16.01 -26.78 10.89
N SER A 102 15.19 -27.83 10.93
CA SER A 102 14.67 -28.37 12.18
C SER A 102 15.64 -29.37 12.77
N ASP A 103 15.68 -29.46 14.09
CA ASP A 103 16.28 -30.61 14.77
C ASP A 103 15.35 -31.85 14.64
N ASN A 104 15.77 -32.98 15.20
CA ASN A 104 14.95 -34.21 15.30
C ASN A 104 13.61 -33.94 16.02
N ASP A 105 13.57 -32.95 16.92
CA ASP A 105 12.34 -32.37 17.47
C ASP A 105 11.84 -31.27 16.51
N LYS A 106 10.71 -31.51 15.84
CA LYS A 106 10.19 -30.69 14.72
C LYS A 106 9.87 -29.23 15.09
N ASP A 107 9.90 -28.89 16.37
CA ASP A 107 9.59 -27.56 16.89
C ASP A 107 10.82 -26.67 17.12
N ASN A 108 12.03 -27.25 17.15
CA ASN A 108 13.29 -26.50 17.31
C ASN A 108 13.91 -26.17 15.96
N THR A 109 14.11 -24.87 15.68
CA THR A 109 14.73 -24.38 14.45
C THR A 109 16.05 -23.68 14.72
N PHE A 110 17.05 -23.97 13.89
CA PHE A 110 18.35 -23.30 13.93
C PHE A 110 18.74 -22.75 12.55
N ILE A 111 19.57 -21.70 12.57
CA ILE A 111 20.14 -21.08 11.37
C ILE A 111 21.28 -21.96 10.85
N THR A 112 21.26 -22.29 9.56
CA THR A 112 22.27 -23.17 8.94
C THR A 112 23.48 -22.44 8.36
N ASN A 113 23.36 -21.13 8.17
CA ASN A 113 24.39 -20.26 7.60
C ASN A 113 24.63 -19.03 8.51
N PRO A 114 25.24 -19.23 9.70
CA PRO A 114 25.39 -18.17 10.71
C PRO A 114 26.13 -16.93 10.20
N PHE A 115 27.12 -17.09 9.32
CA PHE A 115 27.84 -15.97 8.69
C PHE A 115 26.93 -14.98 7.95
N VAL A 116 25.83 -15.44 7.34
CA VAL A 116 24.86 -14.54 6.68
C VAL A 116 24.08 -13.73 7.71
N ALA A 117 23.75 -14.33 8.85
CA ALA A 117 23.13 -13.62 9.97
C ALA A 117 24.09 -12.62 10.62
N GLU A 118 25.38 -12.92 10.68
CA GLU A 118 26.43 -12.00 11.16
C GLU A 118 26.52 -10.75 10.27
N ILE A 119 26.46 -10.92 8.94
CA ILE A 119 26.42 -9.77 8.01
C ILE A 119 25.19 -8.91 8.29
N ALA A 120 24.00 -9.51 8.34
CA ALA A 120 22.76 -8.76 8.62
C ALA A 120 22.82 -8.04 9.97
N ALA A 121 23.36 -8.68 11.01
CA ALA A 121 23.54 -8.08 12.33
C ALA A 121 24.54 -6.90 12.30
N SER A 122 25.63 -7.03 11.54
CA SER A 122 26.63 -5.98 11.34
C SER A 122 26.05 -4.75 10.64
N GLU A 123 25.32 -4.94 9.53
CA GLU A 123 24.68 -3.84 8.80
C GLU A 123 23.64 -3.09 9.66
N LEU A 124 22.96 -3.81 10.55
CA LEU A 124 21.98 -3.25 11.49
C LEU A 124 22.60 -2.74 12.80
N GLY A 125 23.89 -3.01 13.06
CA GLY A 125 24.56 -2.67 14.32
C GLY A 125 23.98 -3.34 15.56
N VAL A 126 23.45 -4.55 15.44
CA VAL A 126 22.84 -5.32 16.54
C VAL A 126 23.66 -6.56 16.89
N ASP A 127 23.36 -7.16 18.04
CA ASP A 127 23.98 -8.44 18.43
C ASP A 127 23.41 -9.60 17.61
N VAL A 128 24.31 -10.43 17.05
CA VAL A 128 23.91 -11.56 16.18
C VAL A 128 23.17 -12.66 16.95
N THR A 129 23.50 -12.89 18.22
CA THR A 129 22.85 -13.93 19.03
C THR A 129 21.42 -13.52 19.38
N GLU A 130 21.21 -12.24 19.70
CA GLU A 130 19.88 -11.69 19.92
C GLU A 130 19.06 -11.63 18.61
N LEU A 131 19.69 -11.29 17.48
CA LEU A 131 19.02 -11.35 16.17
C LEU A 131 18.58 -12.78 15.84
N ALA A 132 19.46 -13.77 16.02
CA ALA A 132 19.14 -15.17 15.81
C ALA A 132 17.98 -15.61 16.71
N LYS A 133 18.00 -15.23 17.99
CA LYS A 133 16.93 -15.51 18.96
C LYS A 133 15.59 -14.91 18.53
N VAL A 134 15.56 -13.65 18.09
CA VAL A 134 14.35 -13.00 17.59
C VAL A 134 13.81 -13.68 16.33
N ILE A 135 14.68 -14.28 15.51
CA ILE A 135 14.27 -15.02 14.31
C ILE A 135 13.70 -16.40 14.68
N THR A 136 14.40 -17.17 15.52
CA THR A 136 14.11 -18.60 15.77
C THR A 136 13.22 -18.87 16.98
N MET A 137 12.88 -17.85 17.77
CA MET A 137 12.02 -17.97 18.93
C MET A 137 10.87 -16.96 18.90
N LYS A 138 9.80 -17.28 19.63
CA LYS A 138 8.65 -16.42 19.90
C LYS A 138 8.64 -16.02 21.36
N LEU A 139 8.49 -14.73 21.63
CA LEU A 139 8.25 -14.21 22.97
C LEU A 139 6.74 -14.23 23.27
N THR A 140 6.35 -14.92 24.33
CA THR A 140 4.99 -14.89 24.88
C THR A 140 5.03 -14.13 26.21
N GLU A 141 4.44 -12.94 26.21
CA GLU A 141 4.32 -12.13 27.44
C GLU A 141 2.96 -12.41 28.09
N THR A 142 3.01 -12.89 29.32
CA THR A 142 1.85 -12.99 30.22
C THR A 142 1.89 -11.83 31.20
N SER A 143 0.84 -11.64 32.00
CA SER A 143 0.81 -10.60 33.04
C SER A 143 1.91 -10.76 34.11
N ILE A 144 2.56 -11.93 34.18
CA ILE A 144 3.48 -12.31 35.25
C ILE A 144 4.88 -12.58 34.69
N ASP A 145 4.97 -13.31 33.57
CA ASP A 145 6.24 -13.79 33.02
C ASP A 145 6.40 -13.55 31.51
N LYS A 146 7.66 -13.45 31.09
CA LYS A 146 8.11 -13.41 29.69
C LYS A 146 8.72 -14.76 29.32
N LEU A 147 8.02 -15.55 28.50
CA LEU A 147 8.45 -16.88 28.09
C LEU A 147 8.93 -16.88 26.64
N TRP A 148 10.15 -17.37 26.41
CA TRP A 148 10.66 -17.63 25.07
C TRP A 148 10.40 -19.10 24.70
N SER A 149 9.74 -19.32 23.57
CA SER A 149 9.54 -20.66 23.01
C SER A 149 10.12 -20.75 21.59
N PRO A 150 10.66 -21.91 21.19
CA PRO A 150 11.16 -22.09 19.83
C PRO A 150 10.02 -22.04 18.81
N VAL A 151 10.32 -21.62 17.57
CA VAL A 151 9.40 -21.74 16.45
C VAL A 151 9.91 -22.76 15.44
N ASN A 152 8.99 -23.41 14.73
CA ASN A 152 9.33 -24.27 13.60
C ASN A 152 9.87 -23.47 12.40
N VAL A 153 10.39 -24.17 11.39
CA VAL A 153 11.01 -23.56 10.20
C VAL A 153 10.08 -22.58 9.49
N ALA A 154 8.78 -22.89 9.40
CA ALA A 154 7.81 -22.00 8.78
C ALA A 154 7.64 -20.70 9.58
N GLY A 155 7.58 -20.79 10.91
CA GLY A 155 7.56 -19.63 11.80
C GLY A 155 8.83 -18.79 11.72
N ALA A 156 10.00 -19.42 11.64
CA ALA A 156 11.28 -18.72 11.50
C ALA A 156 11.37 -17.91 10.17
N ILE A 157 10.85 -18.48 9.07
CA ILE A 157 10.74 -17.78 7.78
C ILE A 157 9.82 -16.55 7.92
N VAL A 158 8.64 -16.72 8.52
CA VAL A 158 7.70 -15.60 8.74
C VAL A 158 8.34 -14.51 9.61
N ASN A 159 9.04 -14.90 10.67
CA ASN A 159 9.75 -13.98 11.56
C ASN A 159 10.83 -13.18 10.82
N ARG A 160 11.67 -13.86 10.02
CA ARG A 160 12.72 -13.26 9.18
C ARG A 160 12.14 -12.28 8.15
N ASP A 161 11.10 -12.69 7.45
CA ASP A 161 10.45 -11.88 6.43
C ASP A 161 9.77 -10.65 7.06
N SER A 162 9.15 -10.80 8.23
CA SER A 162 8.58 -9.70 9.01
C SER A 162 9.64 -8.68 9.44
N ILE A 163 10.84 -9.12 9.83
CA ILE A 163 11.96 -8.22 10.14
C ILE A 163 12.36 -7.42 8.90
N ALA A 164 12.56 -8.09 7.76
CA ALA A 164 12.95 -7.43 6.52
C ALA A 164 11.91 -6.38 6.06
N LYS A 165 10.61 -6.74 6.12
CA LYS A 165 9.50 -5.82 5.81
C LYS A 165 9.49 -4.60 6.73
N SER A 166 9.63 -4.83 8.04
CA SER A 166 9.64 -3.74 9.03
C SER A 166 10.82 -2.80 8.82
N LEU A 167 12.02 -3.33 8.57
CA LEU A 167 13.21 -2.51 8.30
C LEU A 167 13.03 -1.60 7.08
N TYR A 168 12.53 -2.16 5.99
CA TYR A 168 12.34 -1.40 4.76
C TYR A 168 11.20 -0.37 4.89
N ALA A 169 10.09 -0.74 5.54
CA ALA A 169 8.98 0.18 5.79
C ALA A 169 9.42 1.39 6.64
N GLU A 170 10.11 1.14 7.75
CA GLU A 170 10.57 2.22 8.64
C GLU A 170 11.64 3.10 7.99
N PHE A 171 12.52 2.52 7.15
CA PHE A 171 13.45 3.32 6.36
C PHE A 171 12.74 4.17 5.31
N PHE A 172 11.72 3.62 4.64
CA PHE A 172 10.94 4.35 3.65
C PHE A 172 10.18 5.52 4.29
N ASP A 173 9.55 5.30 5.46
CA ASP A 173 8.86 6.36 6.21
C ASP A 173 9.84 7.47 6.62
N ARG A 174 11.05 7.12 7.09
CA ARG A 174 12.12 8.10 7.37
C ARG A 174 12.51 8.87 6.11
N LEU A 175 12.67 8.20 4.97
CA LEU A 175 13.05 8.84 3.71
C LEU A 175 11.98 9.86 3.29
N VAL A 176 10.69 9.49 3.38
CA VAL A 176 9.56 10.40 3.11
C VAL A 176 9.57 11.59 4.07
N GLU A 177 9.83 11.38 5.36
CA GLU A 177 9.97 12.46 6.34
C GLU A 177 11.09 13.43 5.94
N LYS A 178 12.27 12.92 5.56
CA LYS A 178 13.41 13.75 5.13
C LYS A 178 13.11 14.54 3.86
N ILE A 179 12.47 13.93 2.88
CA ILE A 179 12.04 14.59 1.65
C ILE A 179 11.03 15.70 1.98
N ASN A 180 10.06 15.43 2.83
CA ASN A 180 9.07 16.42 3.27
C ASN A 180 9.72 17.59 4.01
N MET A 181 10.69 17.33 4.90
CA MET A 181 11.42 18.39 5.60
C MET A 181 12.21 19.30 4.66
N LYS A 182 12.73 18.77 3.55
CA LYS A 182 13.49 19.53 2.53
C LYS A 182 12.59 20.33 1.59
N ASN A 183 11.40 19.82 1.29
CA ASN A 183 10.46 20.43 0.34
C ASN A 183 9.40 21.33 1.01
N ALA A 184 9.22 21.23 2.33
CA ALA A 184 8.26 22.07 3.05
C ALA A 184 8.66 23.56 2.90
N PRO A 185 7.69 24.46 2.64
CA PRO A 185 7.98 25.89 2.55
C PRO A 185 8.52 26.42 3.91
N PRO A 186 9.36 27.46 3.91
CA PRO A 186 10.01 27.97 5.13
C PRO A 186 9.03 28.28 6.27
N ASP A 187 7.83 28.76 5.91
CA ASP A 187 6.79 29.18 6.83
C ASP A 187 5.83 28.04 7.23
N TYR A 188 6.09 26.80 6.79
CA TYR A 188 5.22 25.65 7.10
C TYR A 188 5.15 25.32 8.60
N MET A 189 6.12 25.78 9.40
CA MET A 189 6.13 25.61 10.86
C MET A 189 5.53 26.80 11.61
N ASP A 190 5.25 27.92 10.93
CA ASP A 190 4.65 29.11 11.54
C ASP A 190 3.11 29.02 11.46
N SER A 191 2.46 29.13 12.62
CA SER A 191 1.01 28.94 12.76
C SER A 191 0.21 30.07 12.11
N ASP A 192 0.78 31.27 12.04
CA ASP A 192 0.07 32.47 11.56
C ASP A 192 0.04 32.55 10.03
N THR A 193 1.07 32.03 9.35
CA THR A 193 1.21 32.00 7.89
C THR A 193 0.59 30.77 7.22
N LYS A 194 0.31 29.68 7.97
CA LYS A 194 -0.36 28.47 7.44
C LYS A 194 -1.70 28.75 6.75
N SER A 195 -2.43 29.79 7.16
CA SER A 195 -3.77 30.09 6.65
C SER A 195 -3.79 30.79 5.29
N SER A 196 -2.67 31.35 4.83
CA SER A 196 -2.60 32.15 3.59
C SER A 196 -2.05 31.38 2.38
N LEU A 197 -1.43 30.22 2.62
CA LEU A 197 -0.83 29.41 1.55
C LEU A 197 -1.90 28.66 0.76
N ARG A 198 -1.97 28.93 -0.54
CA ARG A 198 -2.75 28.14 -1.49
C ARG A 198 -1.90 26.96 -1.97
N ALA A 199 -2.47 25.76 -1.96
CA ALA A 199 -1.80 24.56 -2.43
C ALA A 199 -2.62 23.87 -3.51
N ILE A 200 -1.93 23.27 -4.48
CA ILE A 200 -2.51 22.31 -5.41
C ILE A 200 -2.04 20.93 -4.96
N ALA A 201 -2.99 20.09 -4.55
CA ALA A 201 -2.71 18.71 -4.17
C ALA A 201 -2.90 17.79 -5.38
N LEU A 202 -1.88 16.98 -5.68
CA LEU A 202 -1.94 15.92 -6.68
C LEU A 202 -2.10 14.59 -5.96
N LEU A 203 -3.15 13.84 -6.28
CA LEU A 203 -3.40 12.51 -5.74
C LEU A 203 -3.09 11.48 -6.82
N ASP A 204 -1.96 10.79 -6.66
CA ASP A 204 -1.56 9.66 -7.50
C ASP A 204 -1.64 8.37 -6.67
N ILE A 205 -2.54 7.48 -7.05
CA ILE A 205 -2.82 6.24 -6.32
C ILE A 205 -2.99 5.08 -7.28
N TYR A 206 -2.87 3.87 -6.75
CA TYR A 206 -3.21 2.66 -7.49
C TYR A 206 -4.68 2.72 -7.95
N GLY A 207 -4.90 2.50 -9.25
CA GLY A 207 -6.23 2.26 -9.77
C GLY A 207 -6.81 0.93 -9.27
N PHE A 208 -8.07 0.68 -9.61
CA PHE A 208 -8.74 -0.56 -9.27
C PHE A 208 -7.97 -1.79 -9.81
N GLU A 209 -7.78 -2.82 -8.98
CA GLU A 209 -7.00 -4.01 -9.31
C GLU A 209 -7.82 -5.29 -9.27
N ASN A 210 -7.62 -6.14 -10.28
CA ASN A 210 -8.12 -7.51 -10.33
C ASN A 210 -7.03 -8.45 -10.86
N LEU A 211 -6.30 -9.04 -9.94
CA LEU A 211 -5.24 -10.01 -10.24
C LEU A 211 -5.81 -11.44 -10.24
N PRO A 212 -5.08 -12.43 -10.80
CA PRO A 212 -5.48 -13.84 -10.69
C PRO A 212 -5.65 -14.34 -9.25
N THR A 213 -5.01 -13.68 -8.28
CA THR A 213 -5.19 -13.93 -6.84
C THR A 213 -5.13 -12.60 -6.11
N ASN A 214 -6.26 -12.12 -5.61
CA ASN A 214 -6.35 -10.87 -4.84
C ASN A 214 -6.24 -11.17 -3.36
N SER A 215 -5.36 -10.46 -2.64
CA SER A 215 -5.19 -10.62 -1.19
C SER A 215 -5.62 -9.36 -0.42
N LEU A 216 -5.19 -9.21 0.84
CA LEU A 216 -5.54 -8.06 1.69
C LEU A 216 -5.14 -6.73 1.05
N GLU A 217 -4.02 -6.72 0.33
CA GLU A 217 -3.49 -5.54 -0.34
C GLU A 217 -4.44 -5.03 -1.43
N GLN A 218 -4.90 -5.91 -2.33
CA GLN A 218 -5.92 -5.57 -3.33
C GLN A 218 -7.25 -5.16 -2.67
N PHE A 219 -7.62 -5.78 -1.56
CA PHE A 219 -8.81 -5.40 -0.80
C PHE A 219 -8.73 -3.94 -0.32
N CYS A 220 -7.58 -3.50 0.22
CA CYS A 220 -7.33 -2.12 0.63
C CYS A 220 -7.30 -1.14 -0.57
N ILE A 221 -6.68 -1.54 -1.68
CA ILE A 221 -6.61 -0.74 -2.93
C ILE A 221 -8.01 -0.52 -3.48
N ASN A 222 -8.81 -1.58 -3.59
CA ASN A 222 -10.15 -1.51 -4.14
C ASN A 222 -11.12 -0.76 -3.21
N TYR A 223 -10.98 -0.89 -1.88
CA TYR A 223 -11.72 -0.07 -0.92
C TYR A 223 -11.40 1.43 -1.04
N THR A 224 -10.13 1.77 -1.24
CA THR A 224 -9.71 3.16 -1.52
C THR A 224 -10.39 3.69 -2.78
N ASN A 225 -10.37 2.91 -3.86
CA ASN A 225 -11.01 3.27 -5.12
C ASN A 225 -12.54 3.41 -4.97
N GLU A 226 -13.19 2.58 -4.16
CA GLU A 226 -14.63 2.68 -3.85
C GLU A 226 -14.97 4.03 -3.21
N ASN A 227 -14.19 4.49 -2.23
CA ASN A 227 -14.39 5.79 -1.57
C ASN A 227 -14.15 6.97 -2.52
N LEU A 228 -13.11 6.89 -3.35
CA LEU A 228 -12.84 7.93 -4.34
C LEU A 228 -13.91 7.99 -5.43
N GLN A 229 -14.47 6.85 -5.82
CA GLN A 229 -15.60 6.81 -6.74
C GLN A 229 -16.85 7.43 -6.10
N GLN A 230 -17.14 7.13 -4.83
CA GLN A 230 -18.27 7.75 -4.12
C GLN A 230 -18.11 9.27 -4.04
N PHE A 231 -16.90 9.77 -3.74
CA PHE A 231 -16.61 11.20 -3.74
C PHE A 231 -16.76 11.83 -5.12
N PHE A 232 -16.25 11.16 -6.17
CA PHE A 232 -16.43 11.62 -7.54
C PHE A 232 -17.91 11.73 -7.93
N ASN A 233 -18.70 10.68 -7.64
CA ASN A 233 -20.13 10.66 -7.94
C ASN A 233 -20.86 11.81 -7.23
N HIS A 234 -20.57 12.03 -5.93
CA HIS A 234 -21.16 13.10 -5.15
C HIS A 234 -20.78 14.49 -5.68
N TYR A 235 -19.49 14.72 -5.95
CA TYR A 235 -19.00 16.03 -6.35
C TYR A 235 -19.45 16.44 -7.75
N ILE A 236 -19.42 15.51 -8.72
CA ILE A 236 -19.94 15.78 -10.06
C ILE A 236 -21.43 16.14 -10.00
N PHE A 237 -22.18 15.50 -9.12
CA PHE A 237 -23.61 15.77 -8.93
C PHE A 237 -23.89 17.12 -8.25
N GLU A 238 -23.11 17.48 -7.23
CA GLU A 238 -23.22 18.77 -6.54
C GLU A 238 -22.93 19.93 -7.51
N LEU A 239 -21.82 19.87 -8.25
CA LEU A 239 -21.47 20.89 -9.24
C LEU A 239 -22.54 21.10 -10.31
N GLU A 240 -23.14 20.02 -10.80
CA GLU A 240 -24.13 20.13 -11.87
C GLU A 240 -25.42 20.81 -11.36
N GLN A 241 -25.80 20.57 -10.11
CA GLN A 241 -26.96 21.23 -9.50
C GLN A 241 -26.70 22.68 -9.11
N GLU A 242 -25.52 23.00 -8.59
CA GLU A 242 -25.14 24.37 -8.26
C GLU A 242 -25.26 25.26 -9.50
N GLU A 243 -24.79 24.78 -10.65
CA GLU A 243 -24.92 25.52 -11.89
C GLU A 243 -26.39 25.72 -12.29
N TYR A 244 -27.19 24.65 -12.32
CA TYR A 244 -28.60 24.78 -12.71
C TYR A 244 -29.37 25.69 -11.76
N ARG A 245 -29.03 25.70 -10.47
CA ARG A 245 -29.61 26.63 -9.51
C ARG A 245 -29.16 28.07 -9.77
N ALA A 246 -27.86 28.29 -10.03
CA ALA A 246 -27.33 29.61 -10.33
C ALA A 246 -27.96 30.22 -11.58
N GLU A 247 -28.22 29.39 -12.59
CA GLU A 247 -28.84 29.78 -13.87
C GLU A 247 -30.38 29.73 -13.85
N ASN A 248 -31.01 29.41 -12.71
CA ASN A 248 -32.47 29.25 -12.56
C ASN A 248 -33.10 28.27 -13.57
N ILE A 249 -32.39 27.21 -13.92
CA ILE A 249 -32.84 26.18 -14.84
C ILE A 249 -33.70 25.15 -14.10
N SER A 250 -34.91 24.90 -14.61
CA SER A 250 -35.77 23.84 -14.11
C SER A 250 -35.21 22.47 -14.51
N TRP A 251 -34.64 21.76 -13.55
CA TRP A 251 -33.98 20.47 -13.75
C TRP A 251 -34.65 19.34 -12.96
N GLN A 252 -34.76 18.16 -13.57
CA GLN A 252 -35.27 16.95 -12.91
C GLN A 252 -34.12 16.07 -12.42
N TYR A 253 -34.25 15.55 -11.20
CA TYR A 253 -33.24 14.68 -10.59
C TYR A 253 -33.00 13.42 -11.44
N VAL A 254 -31.75 13.17 -11.81
CA VAL A 254 -31.32 11.92 -12.47
C VAL A 254 -30.73 11.00 -11.41
N GLN A 255 -31.32 9.81 -11.28
CA GLN A 255 -30.83 8.78 -10.38
C GLN A 255 -29.49 8.22 -10.91
N PHE A 256 -28.49 8.14 -10.04
CA PHE A 256 -27.16 7.63 -10.38
C PHE A 256 -26.82 6.37 -9.56
N PRO A 257 -25.83 5.57 -9.99
CA PRO A 257 -25.34 4.43 -9.22
C PRO A 257 -24.71 4.88 -7.90
N ASP A 258 -25.34 4.52 -6.79
CA ASP A 258 -24.80 4.75 -5.45
C ASP A 258 -24.00 3.53 -5.00
N ASN A 259 -22.72 3.75 -4.71
CA ASN A 259 -21.82 2.70 -4.25
C ASN A 259 -21.58 2.72 -2.73
N GLN A 260 -22.31 3.57 -1.99
CA GLN A 260 -22.32 3.58 -0.53
C GLN A 260 -22.62 2.21 0.11
N PRO A 261 -23.57 1.38 -0.39
CA PRO A 261 -23.81 0.04 0.18
C PRO A 261 -22.58 -0.87 0.14
N ILE A 262 -21.68 -0.69 -0.84
CA ILE A 262 -20.43 -1.46 -0.95
C ILE A 262 -19.41 -0.95 0.09
N ILE A 263 -19.31 0.37 0.27
CA ILE A 263 -18.48 0.98 1.32
C ILE A 263 -18.93 0.51 2.71
N ASP A 264 -20.24 0.48 2.96
CA ASP A 264 -20.81 0.04 4.23
C ASP A 264 -20.62 -1.46 4.46
N LEU A 265 -20.69 -2.29 3.41
CA LEU A 265 -20.30 -3.71 3.49
C LEU A 265 -18.85 -3.88 3.94
N ILE A 266 -17.93 -3.05 3.42
CA ILE A 266 -16.50 -3.18 3.68
C ILE A 266 -16.13 -2.62 5.06
N ALA A 267 -16.58 -1.41 5.39
CA ALA A 267 -16.11 -0.64 6.55
C ALA A 267 -17.22 -0.11 7.45
N GLY A 268 -18.49 -0.44 7.18
CA GLY A 268 -19.63 -0.01 7.99
C GLY A 268 -19.66 -0.68 9.36
N LYS A 269 -20.00 0.09 10.40
CA LYS A 269 -20.15 -0.45 11.75
C LYS A 269 -21.53 -1.12 11.94
N PRO A 270 -21.64 -2.16 12.79
CA PRO A 270 -20.56 -2.79 13.54
C PRO A 270 -19.86 -3.94 12.79
N ASN A 271 -20.51 -4.53 11.78
CA ASN A 271 -20.12 -5.82 11.21
C ASN A 271 -19.49 -5.74 9.81
N GLY A 272 -18.97 -4.60 9.37
CA GLY A 272 -18.27 -4.50 8.09
C GLY A 272 -17.07 -5.44 8.04
N ILE A 273 -16.70 -5.91 6.83
CA ILE A 273 -15.64 -6.91 6.63
C ILE A 273 -14.33 -6.52 7.33
N MET A 274 -13.96 -5.23 7.30
CA MET A 274 -12.77 -4.73 8.01
C MET A 274 -12.88 -4.89 9.54
N HIS A 275 -14.05 -4.63 10.11
CA HIS A 275 -14.28 -4.80 11.55
C HIS A 275 -14.22 -6.26 11.97
N LEU A 276 -14.82 -7.17 11.18
CA LEU A 276 -14.73 -8.61 11.43
C LEU A 276 -13.28 -9.11 11.36
N CYS A 277 -12.49 -8.61 10.39
CA CYS A 277 -11.07 -8.94 10.30
C CYS A 277 -10.27 -8.38 11.48
N ASN A 278 -10.62 -7.17 11.96
CA ASN A 278 -9.98 -6.56 13.12
C ASN A 278 -10.28 -7.31 14.43
N ASP A 279 -11.51 -7.76 14.61
CA ASP A 279 -11.92 -8.54 15.78
C ASP A 279 -11.15 -9.87 15.81
N GLU A 280 -11.08 -10.59 14.69
CA GLU A 280 -10.30 -11.83 14.57
C GLU A 280 -8.79 -11.60 14.74
N ALA A 281 -8.24 -10.52 14.18
CA ALA A 281 -6.83 -10.16 14.36
C ALA A 281 -6.48 -9.86 15.83
N SER A 282 -7.46 -9.39 16.61
CA SER A 282 -7.31 -9.10 18.04
C SER A 282 -7.37 -10.35 18.92
N LEU A 283 -7.94 -11.44 18.42
CA LEU A 283 -7.97 -12.73 19.13
C LEU A 283 -6.63 -13.46 19.00
N VAL A 284 -6.14 -14.02 20.12
CA VAL A 284 -4.94 -14.87 20.15
C VAL A 284 -5.11 -16.12 19.27
N THR A 285 -6.34 -16.65 19.22
CA THR A 285 -6.72 -17.84 18.45
C THR A 285 -7.41 -17.50 17.12
N GLY A 286 -7.46 -16.22 16.74
CA GLY A 286 -8.12 -15.80 15.49
C GLY A 286 -7.41 -16.36 14.26
N THR A 287 -8.20 -16.80 13.27
CA THR A 287 -7.73 -17.46 12.06
C THR A 287 -8.47 -16.94 10.83
N ASP A 288 -7.88 -17.08 9.65
CA ASP A 288 -8.55 -16.73 8.39
C ASP A 288 -9.87 -17.51 8.19
N LYS A 289 -9.95 -18.74 8.72
CA LYS A 289 -11.15 -19.59 8.65
C LYS A 289 -12.27 -19.06 9.55
N SER A 290 -11.96 -18.62 10.76
CA SER A 290 -12.97 -18.02 11.66
C SER A 290 -13.44 -16.68 11.09
N PHE A 291 -12.53 -15.85 10.60
CA PHE A 291 -12.85 -14.61 9.88
C PHE A 291 -13.81 -14.85 8.70
N LEU A 292 -13.50 -15.80 7.81
CA LEU A 292 -14.33 -16.10 6.65
C LEU A 292 -15.74 -16.58 7.05
N ARG A 293 -15.84 -17.37 8.13
CA ARG A 293 -17.15 -17.80 8.69
C ARG A 293 -17.96 -16.62 9.21
N GLN A 294 -17.32 -15.64 9.87
CA GLN A 294 -18.00 -14.42 10.32
C GLN A 294 -18.52 -13.61 9.13
N CYS A 295 -17.71 -13.40 8.09
CA CYS A 295 -18.15 -12.72 6.88
C CYS A 295 -19.36 -13.41 6.24
N GLN A 296 -19.33 -14.75 6.14
CA GLN A 296 -20.46 -15.51 5.62
C GLN A 296 -21.71 -15.37 6.51
N TYR A 297 -21.56 -15.43 7.83
CA TYR A 297 -22.67 -15.30 8.76
C TYR A 297 -23.38 -13.94 8.65
N HIS A 298 -22.61 -12.85 8.58
CA HIS A 298 -23.14 -11.49 8.55
C HIS A 298 -23.58 -11.01 7.16
N HIS A 299 -22.95 -11.47 6.07
CA HIS A 299 -23.15 -10.88 4.74
C HIS A 299 -23.71 -11.81 3.66
N LYS A 300 -24.05 -13.07 3.95
CA LYS A 300 -24.57 -14.03 2.95
C LYS A 300 -25.76 -13.54 2.11
N ASN A 301 -26.55 -12.61 2.63
CA ASN A 301 -27.74 -12.06 1.96
C ASN A 301 -27.50 -10.67 1.34
N HIS A 302 -26.29 -10.11 1.50
CA HIS A 302 -25.97 -8.79 0.97
C HIS A 302 -25.81 -8.87 -0.57
N PRO A 303 -26.43 -7.96 -1.35
CA PRO A 303 -26.44 -8.05 -2.82
C PRO A 303 -25.02 -8.03 -3.43
N ASN A 304 -24.09 -7.31 -2.79
CA ASN A 304 -22.71 -7.20 -3.25
C ASN A 304 -21.74 -8.22 -2.62
N PHE A 305 -22.22 -9.20 -1.84
CA PHE A 305 -21.35 -10.21 -1.23
C PHE A 305 -21.73 -11.61 -1.69
N LYS A 306 -20.74 -12.38 -2.15
CA LYS A 306 -20.94 -13.79 -2.51
C LYS A 306 -19.88 -14.67 -1.85
N MET A 307 -20.33 -15.82 -1.38
CA MET A 307 -19.43 -16.86 -0.88
C MET A 307 -19.07 -17.83 -2.00
N ASN A 308 -17.79 -18.21 -2.09
CA ASN A 308 -17.40 -19.23 -3.05
C ASN A 308 -17.97 -20.59 -2.61
N LYS A 309 -18.72 -21.25 -3.50
CA LYS A 309 -19.44 -22.50 -3.19
C LYS A 309 -18.56 -23.74 -3.28
N ILE A 310 -17.32 -23.61 -3.77
CA ILE A 310 -16.40 -24.74 -3.91
C ILE A 310 -15.82 -25.11 -2.54
N GLN A 311 -16.04 -26.36 -2.14
CA GLN A 311 -15.60 -26.90 -0.85
C GLN A 311 -14.06 -26.84 -0.75
N GLY A 312 -13.54 -26.21 0.31
CA GLY A 312 -12.10 -26.04 0.54
C GLY A 312 -11.50 -24.75 -0.02
N ASN A 313 -12.29 -23.91 -0.69
CA ASN A 313 -11.83 -22.60 -1.16
C ASN A 313 -11.98 -21.54 -0.05
N ASN A 314 -10.87 -20.94 0.36
CA ASN A 314 -10.82 -19.88 1.38
C ASN A 314 -11.00 -18.51 0.71
N SER A 315 -12.15 -18.26 0.07
CA SER A 315 -12.39 -16.98 -0.61
C SER A 315 -13.81 -16.46 -0.48
N PHE A 316 -13.94 -15.14 -0.56
CA PHE A 316 -15.21 -14.44 -0.75
C PHE A 316 -15.13 -13.53 -1.97
N THR A 317 -16.27 -13.09 -2.47
CA THR A 317 -16.38 -12.20 -3.62
C THR A 317 -17.16 -10.95 -3.25
N ILE A 318 -16.64 -9.79 -3.63
CA ILE A 318 -17.37 -8.51 -3.54
C ILE A 318 -17.68 -8.03 -4.96
N ALA A 319 -18.93 -7.66 -5.20
CA ALA A 319 -19.33 -6.94 -6.41
C ALA A 319 -19.10 -5.44 -6.18
N HIS A 320 -17.93 -4.96 -6.57
CA HIS A 320 -17.55 -3.55 -6.53
C HIS A 320 -18.21 -2.76 -7.66
N PHE A 321 -18.13 -1.42 -7.62
CA PHE A 321 -18.54 -0.58 -8.76
C PHE A 321 -17.87 -0.98 -10.08
N ALA A 322 -16.66 -1.53 -9.98
CA ALA A 322 -15.84 -1.94 -11.12
C ALA A 322 -16.06 -3.37 -11.60
N GLY A 323 -16.81 -4.19 -10.86
CA GLY A 323 -17.03 -5.60 -11.17
C GLY A 323 -16.82 -6.53 -9.97
N GLU A 324 -16.92 -7.83 -10.22
CA GLU A 324 -16.79 -8.86 -9.18
C GLU A 324 -15.33 -9.25 -8.95
N ILE A 325 -14.87 -9.12 -7.70
CA ILE A 325 -13.50 -9.42 -7.31
C ILE A 325 -13.50 -10.52 -6.26
N VAL A 326 -12.72 -11.56 -6.52
CA VAL A 326 -12.54 -12.71 -5.63
C VAL A 326 -11.29 -12.48 -4.78
N TYR A 327 -11.45 -12.48 -3.47
CA TYR A 327 -10.39 -12.30 -2.48
C TYR A 327 -10.05 -13.64 -1.80
N ASP A 328 -8.80 -14.05 -1.85
CA ASP A 328 -8.28 -15.20 -1.10
C ASP A 328 -7.93 -14.76 0.33
N VAL A 329 -8.63 -15.31 1.32
CA VAL A 329 -8.43 -14.92 2.73
C VAL A 329 -7.17 -15.50 3.36
N ASN A 330 -6.41 -16.35 2.67
CA ASN A 330 -5.18 -16.92 3.22
C ASN A 330 -4.18 -15.81 3.63
N GLY A 331 -3.89 -15.73 4.92
CA GLY A 331 -3.01 -14.72 5.52
C GLY A 331 -3.66 -13.36 5.76
N PHE A 332 -4.96 -13.18 5.56
CA PHE A 332 -5.65 -11.89 5.81
C PHE A 332 -5.48 -11.43 7.26
N VAL A 333 -5.77 -12.33 8.21
CA VAL A 333 -5.74 -11.99 9.64
C VAL A 333 -4.31 -11.67 10.08
N ASP A 334 -3.34 -12.46 9.64
CA ASP A 334 -1.92 -12.24 9.98
C ASP A 334 -1.34 -10.97 9.34
N LYS A 335 -1.71 -10.67 8.09
CA LYS A 335 -1.36 -9.39 7.45
C LYS A 335 -2.03 -8.21 8.15
N ASN A 336 -3.27 -8.35 8.62
CA ASN A 336 -3.93 -7.28 9.37
C ASN A 336 -3.31 -7.04 10.76
N ARG A 337 -2.75 -8.10 11.37
CA ARG A 337 -2.00 -8.02 12.64
C ARG A 337 -0.68 -7.27 12.52
N GLU A 338 -0.15 -7.04 11.32
CA GLU A 338 1.24 -6.65 11.03
C GLU A 338 1.76 -5.55 11.99
N LYS A 339 2.38 -6.03 13.07
CA LYS A 339 3.03 -5.24 14.12
C LYS A 339 4.49 -5.65 14.14
N ILE A 340 5.38 -4.66 14.18
CA ILE A 340 6.76 -4.90 14.61
C ILE A 340 6.71 -5.60 15.97
N ARG A 341 7.25 -6.81 16.07
CA ARG A 341 7.22 -7.60 17.30
C ARG A 341 7.96 -6.86 18.42
N GLY A 342 7.50 -7.00 19.66
CA GLY A 342 8.04 -6.24 20.80
C GLY A 342 9.53 -6.52 21.04
N GLU A 343 9.93 -7.78 20.89
CA GLU A 343 11.30 -8.25 20.96
C GLU A 343 12.18 -7.70 19.83
N LEU A 344 11.63 -7.55 18.62
CA LEU A 344 12.33 -6.94 17.49
C LEU A 344 12.56 -5.45 17.73
N LEU A 345 11.53 -4.75 18.23
CA LEU A 345 11.62 -3.34 18.60
C LEU A 345 12.68 -3.12 19.69
N ALA A 346 12.70 -3.99 20.71
CA ALA A 346 13.70 -3.93 21.78
C ALA A 346 15.14 -4.19 21.28
N LEU A 347 15.30 -5.03 20.25
CA LEU A 347 16.59 -5.28 19.61
C LEU A 347 17.06 -4.06 18.82
N LEU A 348 16.21 -3.53 17.92
CA LEU A 348 16.60 -2.47 17.00
C LEU A 348 16.77 -1.11 17.68
N THR A 349 16.03 -0.82 18.75
CA THR A 349 16.21 0.41 19.56
C THR A 349 17.57 0.47 20.29
N LYS A 350 18.23 -0.69 20.46
CA LYS A 350 19.58 -0.84 21.03
C LYS A 350 20.69 -0.93 19.97
N SER A 351 20.37 -0.72 18.69
CA SER A 351 21.37 -0.70 17.63
C SER A 351 22.48 0.30 17.95
N LYS A 352 23.73 -0.09 17.65
CA LYS A 352 24.91 0.77 17.71
C LYS A 352 24.90 1.83 16.61
N ILE A 353 24.09 1.65 15.58
CA ILE A 353 23.90 2.63 14.50
C ILE A 353 22.76 3.55 14.92
N SER A 354 23.12 4.79 15.27
CA SER A 354 22.17 5.78 15.82
C SER A 354 20.93 5.98 14.93
N ALA A 355 21.12 6.00 13.60
CA ALA A 355 20.02 6.19 12.65
C ALA A 355 19.01 5.02 12.69
N VAL A 356 19.50 3.77 12.72
CA VAL A 356 18.66 2.57 12.91
C VAL A 356 17.94 2.62 14.24
N ALA A 357 18.65 2.88 15.34
CA ALA A 357 18.04 2.98 16.66
C ALA A 357 16.93 4.06 16.70
N THR A 358 17.14 5.18 16.02
CA THR A 358 16.19 6.31 15.97
C THR A 358 14.91 5.95 15.23
N MET A 359 14.99 5.28 14.07
CA MET A 359 13.81 4.80 13.34
C MET A 359 12.88 4.00 14.27
N PHE A 360 13.44 3.06 15.01
CA PHE A 360 12.66 2.17 15.88
C PHE A 360 12.25 2.80 17.22
N ARG A 361 12.94 3.83 17.72
CA ARG A 361 12.48 4.60 18.89
C ARG A 361 11.24 5.43 18.57
N ASN A 362 11.15 5.98 17.35
CA ASN A 362 9.96 6.72 16.92
C ASN A 362 8.72 5.82 16.89
N VAL A 363 8.86 4.60 16.36
CA VAL A 363 7.79 3.58 16.41
C VAL A 363 7.40 3.26 17.85
N GLN A 364 8.38 3.10 18.74
CA GLN A 364 8.10 2.83 20.16
C GLN A 364 7.32 3.97 20.82
N ALA A 365 7.69 5.22 20.55
CA ALA A 365 7.02 6.41 21.11
C ALA A 365 5.56 6.54 20.62
N GLN A 366 5.31 6.26 19.34
CA GLN A 366 3.95 6.24 18.77
C GLN A 366 3.08 5.16 19.43
N ARG A 367 3.66 4.01 19.80
CA ARG A 367 2.94 2.91 20.47
C ARG A 367 2.64 3.20 21.95
N THR A 368 3.51 3.91 22.64
CA THR A 368 3.34 4.23 24.07
C THR A 368 2.54 5.51 24.32
N GLY A 369 2.25 6.28 23.26
CA GLY A 369 1.44 7.51 23.35
C GLY A 369 2.15 8.67 24.05
N VAL A 370 3.49 8.63 24.13
CA VAL A 370 4.28 9.64 24.88
C VAL A 370 4.47 10.94 24.08
N SER A 371 4.11 10.97 22.79
CA SER A 371 4.33 12.13 21.90
C SER A 371 3.04 12.83 21.41
N GLY A 372 1.94 12.84 22.19
CA GLY A 372 0.77 13.66 21.84
C GLY A 372 -0.39 13.56 22.83
N THR A 373 -1.06 14.69 23.08
CA THR A 373 -2.26 14.85 23.94
C THR A 373 -3.53 14.26 23.29
N GLY A 374 -3.44 13.07 22.72
CA GLY A 374 -4.55 12.37 22.04
C GLY A 374 -4.94 11.05 22.71
N PRO A 375 -6.15 10.52 22.44
CA PRO A 375 -6.62 9.27 23.03
C PRO A 375 -5.68 8.10 22.69
N LYS A 376 -5.38 7.25 23.68
CA LYS A 376 -4.57 6.02 23.53
C LYS A 376 -5.04 5.21 22.32
N LEU A 377 -4.23 5.10 21.27
CA LEU A 377 -4.51 4.19 20.16
C LEU A 377 -4.32 2.75 20.66
N LYS A 378 -5.42 2.13 21.13
CA LYS A 378 -5.50 0.68 21.32
C LYS A 378 -5.14 0.03 19.98
N THR A 379 -3.97 -0.61 19.93
CA THR A 379 -3.57 -1.57 18.87
C THR A 379 -3.89 -1.12 17.44
N SER A 380 -2.96 -0.37 16.82
CA SER A 380 -2.98 -0.12 15.38
C SER A 380 -2.94 -1.47 14.63
N LEU A 381 -4.06 -1.84 14.03
CA LEU A 381 -4.19 -2.88 13.02
C LEU A 381 -4.11 -2.21 11.65
N VAL A 382 -3.60 -2.92 10.64
CA VAL A 382 -3.36 -2.34 9.31
C VAL A 382 -4.64 -1.75 8.73
N LEU A 383 -5.75 -2.49 8.78
CA LEU A 383 -7.04 -2.03 8.25
C LEU A 383 -7.58 -0.81 9.00
N THR A 384 -7.41 -0.74 10.33
CA THR A 384 -7.82 0.43 11.12
C THR A 384 -7.01 1.67 10.74
N THR A 385 -5.70 1.53 10.65
CA THR A 385 -4.79 2.65 10.29
C THR A 385 -5.08 3.12 8.88
N MET A 386 -5.18 2.19 7.92
CA MET A 386 -5.49 2.49 6.53
C MET A 386 -6.86 3.18 6.38
N ASN A 387 -7.90 2.70 7.06
CA ASN A 387 -9.20 3.34 7.04
C ASN A 387 -9.15 4.77 7.62
N ASN A 388 -8.46 4.98 8.74
CA ASN A 388 -8.32 6.31 9.33
C ASN A 388 -7.58 7.28 8.40
N SER A 389 -6.47 6.84 7.78
CA SER A 389 -5.72 7.63 6.80
C SER A 389 -6.57 7.97 5.58
N LEU A 390 -7.37 7.03 5.08
CA LEU A 390 -8.29 7.27 3.97
C LEU A 390 -9.37 8.28 4.35
N GLN A 391 -10.01 8.15 5.50
CA GLN A 391 -11.04 9.11 5.92
C GLN A 391 -10.46 10.53 6.06
N GLN A 392 -9.24 10.68 6.63
CA GLN A 392 -8.56 11.97 6.68
C GLN A 392 -8.25 12.53 5.28
N LEU A 393 -7.88 11.69 4.31
CA LEU A 393 -7.71 12.10 2.93
C LEU A 393 -9.04 12.57 2.33
N MET A 394 -10.13 11.81 2.51
CA MET A 394 -11.46 12.15 1.99
C MET A 394 -11.96 13.48 2.58
N GLU A 395 -11.74 13.74 3.87
CA GLU A 395 -12.08 15.02 4.51
C GLU A 395 -11.31 16.18 3.88
N LYS A 396 -10.00 16.04 3.68
CA LYS A 396 -9.18 17.05 3.01
C LYS A 396 -9.66 17.31 1.58
N MET A 397 -10.03 16.26 0.84
CA MET A 397 -10.54 16.43 -0.53
C MET A 397 -11.88 17.16 -0.57
N LYS A 398 -12.80 16.88 0.37
CA LYS A 398 -14.11 17.54 0.47
C LYS A 398 -14.02 19.05 0.76
N MET A 399 -12.98 19.49 1.44
CA MET A 399 -12.78 20.91 1.77
C MET A 399 -12.16 21.73 0.62
N ASN A 400 -11.77 21.10 -0.48
CA ASN A 400 -11.07 21.73 -1.59
C ASN A 400 -11.84 21.57 -2.90
N LYS A 401 -11.46 22.32 -3.93
CA LYS A 401 -12.00 22.17 -5.29
C LYS A 401 -11.23 21.07 -6.04
N PRO A 402 -11.77 19.86 -6.23
CA PRO A 402 -11.10 18.81 -6.98
C PRO A 402 -11.12 19.06 -8.49
N SER A 403 -10.14 18.50 -9.17
CA SER A 403 -10.11 18.32 -10.63
C SER A 403 -9.75 16.87 -10.91
N PHE A 404 -10.45 16.24 -11.85
CA PHE A 404 -10.31 14.80 -12.11
C PHE A 404 -9.64 14.54 -13.44
N VAL A 405 -8.67 13.63 -13.44
CA VAL A 405 -8.02 13.09 -14.63
C VAL A 405 -8.23 11.58 -14.63
N ARG A 406 -8.77 11.03 -15.74
CA ARG A 406 -8.99 9.59 -15.90
C ARG A 406 -8.02 9.05 -16.94
N CYS A 407 -7.02 8.31 -16.49
CA CYS A 407 -6.04 7.66 -17.36
C CYS A 407 -6.59 6.34 -17.88
N ILE A 408 -6.57 6.14 -19.20
CA ILE A 408 -7.04 4.92 -19.87
C ILE A 408 -5.87 4.18 -20.50
N LYS A 409 -5.71 2.90 -20.15
CA LYS A 409 -4.75 1.99 -20.78
C LYS A 409 -5.32 1.52 -22.12
N PRO A 410 -4.62 1.74 -23.24
CA PRO A 410 -5.14 1.34 -24.56
C PRO A 410 -5.05 -0.18 -24.79
N ASN A 411 -4.14 -0.88 -24.10
CA ASN A 411 -3.99 -2.33 -24.15
C ASN A 411 -3.23 -2.85 -22.91
N MET A 412 -3.29 -4.16 -22.67
CA MET A 412 -2.56 -4.83 -21.57
C MET A 412 -1.11 -5.19 -21.91
N LYS A 413 -0.69 -5.03 -23.17
CA LYS A 413 0.66 -5.39 -23.67
C LYS A 413 1.70 -4.29 -23.46
N LYS A 414 1.28 -3.10 -23.02
CA LYS A 414 2.12 -1.89 -22.89
C LYS A 414 2.74 -1.45 -24.22
N GLU A 415 2.07 -1.72 -25.34
CA GLU A 415 2.54 -1.37 -26.68
C GLU A 415 1.93 -0.04 -27.15
N PRO A 416 2.71 0.87 -27.76
CA PRO A 416 2.15 2.06 -28.39
C PRO A 416 1.30 1.67 -29.61
N MET A 417 0.31 2.51 -29.96
CA MET A 417 -0.52 2.35 -31.16
C MET A 417 -1.39 1.08 -31.23
N VAL A 418 -1.51 0.32 -30.13
CA VAL A 418 -2.42 -0.82 -30.03
C VAL A 418 -3.63 -0.43 -29.18
N PHE A 419 -4.82 -0.46 -29.75
CA PHE A 419 -6.09 -0.16 -29.08
C PHE A 419 -6.93 -1.43 -28.97
N ASP A 420 -7.17 -1.89 -27.75
CA ASP A 420 -8.01 -3.04 -27.45
C ASP A 420 -9.37 -2.54 -26.94
N ASP A 421 -10.38 -2.67 -27.80
CA ASP A 421 -11.73 -2.18 -27.52
C ASP A 421 -12.31 -2.76 -26.23
N ALA A 422 -12.05 -4.04 -25.92
CA ALA A 422 -12.59 -4.68 -24.73
C ALA A 422 -11.94 -4.10 -23.47
N VAL A 423 -10.61 -3.96 -23.47
CA VAL A 423 -9.83 -3.39 -22.36
C VAL A 423 -10.22 -1.94 -22.10
N VAL A 424 -10.40 -1.15 -23.15
CA VAL A 424 -10.82 0.25 -23.02
C VAL A 424 -12.28 0.35 -22.56
N MET A 425 -13.18 -0.44 -23.13
CA MET A 425 -14.60 -0.43 -22.76
C MET A 425 -14.82 -0.82 -21.30
N ASP A 426 -14.08 -1.81 -20.79
CA ASP A 426 -14.15 -2.18 -19.38
C ASP A 426 -13.69 -1.02 -18.50
N GLN A 427 -12.57 -0.36 -18.82
CA GLN A 427 -12.11 0.85 -18.12
C GLN A 427 -13.12 1.99 -18.14
N LEU A 428 -13.82 2.22 -19.25
CA LEU A 428 -14.85 3.25 -19.33
C LEU A 428 -16.07 2.92 -18.46
N ARG A 429 -16.44 1.64 -18.38
CA ARG A 429 -17.52 1.15 -17.51
C ARG A 429 -17.14 1.30 -16.05
N TYR A 430 -16.03 0.68 -15.63
CA TYR A 430 -15.66 0.71 -14.22
C TYR A 430 -15.14 2.07 -13.77
N GLY A 431 -14.51 2.87 -14.63
CA GLY A 431 -14.05 4.22 -14.28
C GLY A 431 -15.19 5.23 -14.07
N GLY A 432 -16.45 4.82 -14.27
CA GLY A 432 -17.63 5.68 -14.14
C GLY A 432 -17.76 6.73 -15.24
N LEU A 433 -16.92 6.69 -16.30
CA LEU A 433 -16.95 7.68 -17.38
C LEU A 433 -18.25 7.61 -18.17
N LEU A 434 -18.77 6.41 -18.43
CA LEU A 434 -20.04 6.27 -19.16
C LEU A 434 -21.20 6.93 -18.41
N GLU A 435 -21.19 6.87 -17.08
CA GLU A 435 -22.22 7.50 -16.26
C GLU A 435 -22.03 9.02 -16.21
N THR A 436 -20.78 9.51 -16.13
CA THR A 436 -20.50 10.95 -16.27
C THR A 436 -20.99 11.49 -17.61
N VAL A 437 -20.73 10.77 -18.70
CA VAL A 437 -21.23 11.14 -20.04
C VAL A 437 -22.77 11.13 -20.06
N ARG A 438 -23.41 10.13 -19.43
CA ARG A 438 -24.87 10.06 -19.32
C ARG A 438 -25.44 11.26 -18.57
N ILE A 439 -24.89 11.62 -17.42
CA ILE A 439 -25.31 12.78 -16.61
C ILE A 439 -25.18 14.07 -17.41
N ARG A 440 -23.99 14.31 -17.99
CA ARG A 440 -23.72 15.48 -18.83
C ARG A 440 -24.66 15.53 -20.04
N LYS A 441 -24.95 14.38 -20.67
CA LYS A 441 -25.86 14.29 -21.83
C LYS A 441 -27.32 14.51 -21.46
N SER A 442 -27.78 13.98 -20.33
CA SER A 442 -29.16 14.23 -19.86
C SER A 442 -29.36 15.68 -19.45
N GLY A 443 -28.28 16.32 -18.96
CA GLY A 443 -28.23 17.71 -18.55
C GLY A 443 -28.19 18.71 -19.70
N PHE A 444 -27.67 19.90 -19.40
CA PHE A 444 -27.36 20.94 -20.37
C PHE A 444 -25.82 21.04 -20.51
N PRO A 445 -25.20 20.19 -21.36
CA PRO A 445 -23.74 20.09 -21.46
C PRO A 445 -23.12 21.26 -22.24
N VAL A 446 -23.87 21.86 -23.15
CA VAL A 446 -23.44 23.05 -23.91
C VAL A 446 -23.93 24.28 -23.16
N ARG A 447 -22.96 25.04 -22.64
CA ARG A 447 -23.21 26.30 -21.93
C ARG A 447 -22.36 27.36 -22.59
N ILE A 448 -23.01 28.37 -23.14
CA ILE A 448 -22.36 29.49 -23.83
C ILE A 448 -22.99 30.78 -23.33
N SER A 449 -22.16 31.79 -23.08
CA SER A 449 -22.67 33.09 -22.66
C SER A 449 -23.57 33.68 -23.74
N TYR A 450 -24.52 34.51 -23.34
CA TYR A 450 -25.39 35.21 -24.28
C TYR A 450 -24.59 36.01 -25.32
N GLU A 451 -23.53 36.70 -24.88
CA GLU A 451 -22.64 37.47 -25.76
C GLU A 451 -22.01 36.59 -26.85
N TYR A 452 -21.38 35.48 -26.46
CA TYR A 452 -20.76 34.56 -27.42
C TYR A 452 -21.79 33.90 -28.34
N PHE A 453 -22.96 33.54 -27.82
CA PHE A 453 -24.04 32.97 -28.62
C PHE A 453 -24.47 33.95 -29.72
N ILE A 454 -24.70 35.20 -29.36
CA ILE A 454 -25.12 36.27 -30.28
C ILE A 454 -24.03 36.48 -31.34
N GLU A 455 -22.78 36.72 -30.94
CA GLU A 455 -21.67 36.93 -31.88
C GLU A 455 -21.50 35.78 -32.87
N ARG A 456 -21.67 34.54 -32.40
CA ARG A 456 -21.45 33.33 -33.21
C ARG A 456 -22.59 33.01 -34.17
N TYR A 457 -23.84 33.28 -33.79
CA TYR A 457 -25.03 32.78 -34.51
C TYR A 457 -25.89 33.88 -35.14
N VAL A 458 -25.52 35.16 -35.06
CA VAL A 458 -26.28 36.30 -35.62
C VAL A 458 -26.30 36.40 -37.16
N CYS A 459 -25.66 35.52 -37.92
CA CYS A 459 -25.79 35.54 -39.39
C CYS A 459 -26.84 34.52 -39.91
N HIS A 460 -28.05 35.01 -40.19
CA HIS A 460 -28.98 34.69 -41.31
C HIS A 460 -30.49 34.76 -40.94
N GLU A 461 -30.98 35.89 -40.41
CA GLU A 461 -32.43 36.18 -40.38
C GLU A 461 -32.84 37.38 -41.26
N HIS A 462 -31.97 37.82 -42.19
CA HIS A 462 -32.27 38.95 -43.08
C HIS A 462 -32.32 38.64 -44.58
N ASP A 463 -32.36 37.37 -44.98
CA ASP A 463 -32.64 36.95 -46.37
C ASP A 463 -33.78 35.90 -46.43
N MET A 464 -34.99 36.26 -45.98
CA MET A 464 -36.24 35.56 -46.35
C MET A 464 -37.30 36.54 -46.84
#